data_AF-A0A4Q0T3D2-F1
#
_entry.id   AF-A0A4Q0T3D2-F1
#
_cell.length_a   1.000
_cell.length_b   1.000
_cell.length_c   1.000
_cell.angle_alpha   90.00
_cell.angle_beta   90.00
_cell.angle_gamma   90.00
#
_symmetry.space_group_name_H-M   'P 1'
#
loop_
_entity.id
_entity.type
_entity.pdbx_description
1 polymer ?
#
loop_
_entity_poly.entity_id
_entity_poly.type
_entity_poly.pdbx_seq_one_letter_code
_entity_poly.pdbx_strand_id
1 'polypeptide(L)'
;MRPTANENIVGAALLALAALFKTSEVISGSGQLDVLRYGKVFKARQLAAVRGAGGYYDGKYYVKSVTHNIKRGEYKQSFTLARGGTGSSVSSVSV
;
A
#
# COMPACT_ATOMS: atom_id res chain seq x y z
N MET A 1 6.29 25.80 -23.46
CA MET A 1 6.71 24.74 -24.41
C MET A 1 5.62 24.56 -25.44
N ARG A 2 5.93 24.69 -26.73
CA ARG A 2 4.98 24.51 -27.83
C ARG A 2 4.85 23.01 -28.13
N PRO A 3 3.64 22.41 -28.17
CA PRO A 3 3.49 21.01 -28.51
C PRO A 3 3.63 20.85 -30.03
N THR A 4 4.77 20.33 -30.49
CA THR A 4 4.94 19.88 -31.87
C THR A 4 4.19 18.57 -32.07
N ALA A 5 3.27 18.61 -33.01
CA ALA A 5 2.38 17.54 -33.42
C ALA A 5 3.14 16.37 -34.07
N ASN A 6 3.80 15.49 -33.30
CA ASN A 6 4.13 14.14 -33.78
C ASN A 6 4.58 13.10 -32.73
N GLU A 7 4.60 13.39 -31.43
CA GLU A 7 5.11 12.42 -30.45
C GLU A 7 3.98 11.76 -29.65
N ASN A 8 3.63 10.56 -30.11
CA ASN A 8 3.02 9.48 -29.33
C ASN A 8 1.73 9.85 -28.57
N ILE A 9 0.56 9.88 -29.24
CA ILE A 9 -0.76 9.82 -28.58
C ILE A 9 -0.78 8.68 -27.54
N VAL A 10 -0.15 7.55 -27.87
CA VAL A 10 0.01 6.41 -26.97
C VAL A 10 0.88 6.76 -25.75
N GLY A 11 1.95 7.55 -25.93
CA GLY A 11 2.83 8.01 -24.86
C GLY A 11 2.17 9.04 -23.94
N ALA A 12 1.41 9.98 -24.49
CA ALA A 12 0.60 10.93 -23.73
C ALA A 12 -0.54 10.22 -22.97
N ALA A 13 -1.21 9.25 -23.58
CA ALA A 13 -2.21 8.42 -22.92
C ALA A 13 -1.60 7.55 -21.81
N LEU A 14 -0.42 6.97 -22.05
CA LEU A 14 0.30 6.19 -21.05
C LEU A 14 0.77 7.06 -19.87
N LEU A 15 1.26 8.28 -20.14
CA LEU A 15 1.59 9.26 -19.11
C LEU A 15 0.37 9.68 -18.29
N ALA A 16 -0.76 9.93 -18.95
CA ALA A 16 -2.02 10.25 -18.29
C ALA A 16 -2.51 9.08 -17.41
N LEU A 17 -2.42 7.84 -17.90
CA LEU A 17 -2.77 6.64 -17.15
C LEU A 17 -1.83 6.42 -15.95
N ALA A 18 -0.53 6.64 -16.14
CA ALA A 18 0.46 6.57 -15.06
C ALA A 18 0.22 7.63 -13.98
N ALA A 19 -0.17 8.85 -14.37
CA ALA A 19 -0.53 9.90 -13.44
C ALA A 19 -1.79 9.54 -12.64
N LEU A 20 -2.77 8.89 -13.26
CA LEU A 20 -3.99 8.41 -12.59
C LEU A 20 -3.68 7.32 -11.54
N PHE A 21 -2.79 6.37 -11.86
CA PHE A 21 -2.32 5.38 -10.88
C PHE A 21 -1.53 6.00 -9.72
N LYS A 22 -0.91 7.16 -9.93
CA LYS A 22 -0.18 7.88 -8.88
C LYS A 22 -1.10 8.62 -7.91
N THR A 23 -2.27 9.06 -8.36
CA THR A 23 -3.24 9.82 -7.54
C THR A 23 -4.08 8.92 -6.62
N SER A 24 -4.11 7.61 -6.87
CA SER A 24 -4.96 6.67 -6.13
C SER A 24 -4.38 6.23 -4.79
N GLU A 25 -3.18 6.65 -4.39
CA GLU A 25 -2.58 6.36 -3.08
C GLU A 25 -2.49 7.64 -2.22
N VAL A 26 -3.58 8.00 -1.55
CA VAL A 26 -3.65 9.24 -0.74
C VAL A 26 -3.10 9.02 0.68
N ILE A 27 -3.22 7.80 1.21
CA ILE A 27 -2.78 7.46 2.57
C ILE A 27 -1.78 6.32 2.51
N SER A 28 -0.59 6.56 3.05
CA SER A 28 0.45 5.54 3.21
C SER A 28 0.68 5.23 4.68
N GLY A 29 1.09 4.00 4.97
CA GLY A 29 1.51 3.56 6.29
C GLY A 29 2.75 2.68 6.18
N SER A 30 3.64 2.74 7.15
CA SER A 30 4.80 1.86 7.24
C SER A 30 4.85 1.23 8.63
N GLY A 31 5.37 0.01 8.69
CA GLY A 31 5.50 -0.72 9.95
C GLY A 31 6.54 -1.81 9.85
N GLN A 32 6.93 -2.32 11.01
CA GLN A 32 7.85 -3.44 11.15
C GLN A 32 7.21 -4.53 12.01
N LEU A 33 7.44 -5.77 11.61
CA LEU A 33 6.93 -6.97 12.26
C LEU A 33 8.08 -7.95 12.49
N ASP A 34 8.09 -8.56 13.67
CA ASP A 34 8.95 -9.72 13.96
C ASP A 34 8.17 -11.00 13.66
N VAL A 35 8.61 -11.75 12.66
CA VAL A 35 7.92 -12.95 12.17
C VAL A 35 8.07 -14.11 13.15
N LEU A 36 9.20 -14.18 13.86
CA LEU A 36 9.44 -15.25 14.83
C LEU A 36 8.44 -15.13 15.99
N ARG A 37 8.09 -13.90 16.38
CA ARG A 37 7.07 -13.64 17.41
C ARG A 37 5.65 -13.76 16.89
N TYR A 38 5.39 -13.28 15.67
CA TYR A 38 4.05 -13.27 15.09
C TYR A 38 3.62 -14.62 14.52
N GLY A 39 4.57 -15.54 14.28
CA GLY A 39 4.34 -16.92 13.83
C GLY A 39 3.84 -17.06 12.38
N LYS A 40 3.58 -15.94 11.68
CA LYS A 40 3.09 -15.93 10.30
C LYS A 40 3.80 -14.86 9.48
N VAL A 41 4.22 -15.26 8.28
CA VAL A 41 4.82 -14.36 7.29
C VAL A 41 3.73 -13.44 6.73
N PHE A 42 3.95 -12.13 6.80
CA PHE A 42 3.09 -11.15 6.18
C PHE A 42 3.31 -11.14 4.66
N LYS A 43 2.22 -11.20 3.88
CA LYS A 43 2.27 -11.31 2.41
C LYS A 43 2.02 -9.96 1.75
N ALA A 44 2.81 -9.62 0.74
CA ALA A 44 2.55 -8.48 -0.13
C ALA A 44 1.32 -8.70 -1.00
N ARG A 45 0.69 -7.62 -1.48
CA ARG A 45 -0.49 -7.63 -2.37
C ARG A 45 -1.72 -8.29 -1.74
N GLN A 46 -1.90 -8.08 -0.44
CA GLN A 46 -3.09 -8.51 0.31
C GLN A 46 -3.77 -7.29 0.93
N LEU A 47 -5.05 -7.44 1.27
CA LEU A 47 -5.79 -6.46 2.06
C LEU A 47 -5.56 -6.74 3.54
N ALA A 48 -5.00 -5.76 4.26
CA ALA A 48 -4.74 -5.84 5.69
C ALA A 48 -5.63 -4.84 6.44
N ALA A 49 -6.23 -5.28 7.55
CA ALA A 49 -6.94 -4.38 8.44
C ALA A 49 -5.93 -3.66 9.35
N VAL A 50 -5.93 -2.34 9.31
CA VAL A 50 -5.23 -1.48 10.27
C VAL A 50 -6.22 -1.05 11.33
N ARG A 51 -5.82 -1.25 12.59
CA ARG A 51 -6.59 -0.91 13.79
C ARG A 51 -5.70 -0.15 14.75
N GLY A 52 -6.24 0.86 15.42
CA GLY A 52 -5.51 1.67 16.40
C GLY A 52 -4.81 2.90 15.80
N ALA A 53 -5.07 3.22 14.54
CA ALA A 53 -4.61 4.47 13.91
C ALA A 53 -5.62 5.63 14.13
N GLY A 54 -6.74 5.36 14.81
CA GLY A 54 -7.82 6.31 15.11
C GLY A 54 -8.97 6.21 14.11
N GLY A 55 -10.13 6.80 14.43
CA GLY A 55 -11.37 6.61 13.64
C GLY A 55 -11.28 7.01 12.17
N TYR A 56 -10.37 7.91 11.81
CA TYR A 56 -10.14 8.36 10.43
C TYR A 56 -9.18 7.47 9.63
N TYR A 57 -8.23 6.82 10.30
CA TYR A 57 -7.16 6.02 9.67
C TYR A 57 -7.33 4.52 9.88
N ASP A 58 -8.28 4.09 10.69
CA ASP A 58 -8.67 2.70 10.76
C ASP A 58 -9.31 2.26 9.42
N GLY A 59 -9.10 1.00 9.04
CA GLY A 59 -9.70 0.44 7.84
C GLY A 59 -8.84 -0.59 7.13
N LYS A 60 -9.24 -0.92 5.90
CA LYS A 60 -8.52 -1.87 5.04
C LYS A 60 -7.48 -1.11 4.21
N TYR A 61 -6.26 -1.57 4.28
CA TYR A 61 -5.11 -1.06 3.53
C TYR A 61 -4.61 -2.14 2.58
N TYR A 62 -4.15 -1.71 1.41
CA TYR A 62 -3.47 -2.60 0.48
C TYR A 62 -1.98 -2.67 0.83
N VAL A 63 -1.46 -3.89 0.96
CA VAL A 63 -0.03 -4.11 1.22
C VAL A 63 0.75 -3.93 -0.07
N LYS A 64 1.42 -2.78 -0.21
CA LYS A 64 2.18 -2.40 -1.41
C LYS A 64 3.48 -3.21 -1.53
N SER A 65 4.22 -3.31 -0.43
CA SER A 65 5.52 -4.00 -0.41
C SER A 65 5.77 -4.62 0.95
N VAL A 66 6.44 -5.78 0.97
CA VAL A 66 6.97 -6.40 2.17
C VAL A 66 8.44 -6.73 1.91
N THR A 67 9.33 -6.14 2.71
CA THR A 67 10.75 -6.40 2.70
C THR A 67 11.10 -7.35 3.84
N HIS A 68 11.65 -8.51 3.49
CA HIS A 68 12.05 -9.55 4.42
C HIS A 68 13.54 -9.37 4.77
N ASN A 69 13.85 -9.12 6.04
CA ASN A 69 15.22 -9.07 6.55
C ASN A 69 15.46 -10.30 7.43
N ILE A 70 16.29 -11.21 6.92
CA ILE A 70 16.57 -12.50 7.56
C ILE A 70 18.02 -12.49 8.02
N LYS A 71 18.24 -12.69 9.32
CA LYS A 71 19.54 -12.86 9.94
C LYS A 71 19.51 -14.12 10.80
N ARG A 72 20.68 -14.64 11.17
CA ARG A 72 20.75 -15.85 12.02
C ARG A 72 20.14 -15.53 13.40
N GLY A 73 19.01 -16.15 13.71
CA GLY A 73 18.26 -15.92 14.95
C GLY A 73 17.28 -14.74 14.92
N GLU A 74 17.12 -14.04 13.80
CA GLU A 74 16.19 -12.91 13.68
C GLU A 74 15.51 -12.90 12.31
N TYR A 75 14.17 -12.77 12.31
CA TYR A 75 13.41 -12.57 11.08
C TYR A 75 12.44 -11.39 11.23
N LYS A 76 12.84 -10.26 10.65
CA LYS A 76 12.03 -9.03 10.63
C LYS A 76 11.46 -8.78 9.24
N GLN A 77 10.25 -8.25 9.19
CA GLN A 77 9.58 -7.81 7.99
C GLN A 77 9.24 -6.33 8.12
N SER A 78 9.68 -5.53 7.16
CA SER A 78 9.19 -4.16 7.00
C SER A 78 8.11 -4.16 5.93
N PHE A 79 6.99 -3.50 6.17
CA PHE A 79 5.89 -3.45 5.21
C PHE A 79 5.44 -2.01 4.95
N THR A 80 4.97 -1.79 3.73
CA THR A 80 4.37 -0.53 3.30
C THR A 80 2.93 -0.79 2.89
N LEU A 81 2.04 0.01 3.45
CA LEU A 81 0.60 0.02 3.22
C LEU A 81 0.26 1.25 2.38
N ALA A 82 -0.69 1.08 1.48
CA ALA A 82 -1.28 2.16 0.71
C ALA A 82 -2.81 2.03 0.71
N ARG A 83 -3.50 3.16 0.70
CA ARG A 83 -4.96 3.23 0.61
C ARG A 83 -5.37 4.36 -0.32
N GLY A 84 -6.32 4.06 -1.20
CA GLY A 84 -7.00 5.05 -2.03
C GLY A 84 -8.26 5.57 -1.36
N GLY A 85 -8.30 6.87 -1.11
CA GLY A 85 -9.43 7.58 -0.54
C GLY A 85 -9.54 7.54 0.99
N THR A 86 -10.10 8.62 1.56
CA THR A 86 -10.51 8.76 2.96
C THR A 86 -11.91 8.16 3.13
N GLY A 87 -12.07 7.12 3.95
CA GLY A 87 -13.39 6.53 4.27
C GLY A 87 -13.36 5.04 4.63
N SER A 88 -13.76 4.70 5.86
CA SER A 88 -13.76 3.35 6.45
C SER A 88 -14.64 2.35 5.69
N SER A 89 -14.03 1.32 5.08
CA SER A 89 -14.72 0.25 4.34
C SER A 89 -15.07 -0.97 5.23
N VAL A 90 -15.09 -0.81 6.56
CA VAL A 90 -15.48 -1.88 7.48
C VAL A 90 -16.38 -1.32 8.59
N SER A 91 -17.69 -1.56 8.48
CA SER A 91 -18.66 -1.22 9.54
C SER A 91 -18.84 -2.31 10.59
N SER A 92 -18.29 -3.52 10.40
CA SER A 92 -18.24 -4.56 11.43
C SER A 92 -17.19 -5.62 11.11
N VAL A 93 -16.56 -6.18 12.16
CA VAL A 93 -15.87 -7.47 12.12
C VAL A 93 -16.54 -8.31 13.19
N SER A 94 -17.22 -9.36 12.78
CA SER A 94 -17.84 -10.34 13.69
C SER A 94 -16.74 -11.08 14.45
N VAL A 95 -16.88 -11.11 15.78
CA VAL A 95 -16.17 -12.02 16.70
C VAL A 95 -16.56 -13.46 16.41
#